data_AF-A0A8B5XID7-F1
#
_entry.id   AF-A0A8B5XID7-F1
#
_cell.length_a   1.000
_cell.length_b   1.000
_cell.length_c   1.000
_cell.angle_alpha   90.00
_cell.angle_beta   90.00
_cell.angle_gamma   90.00
#
_symmetry.space_group_name_H-M   'P 1'
#
loop_
_entity.id
_entity.type
_entity.pdbx_description
1 polymer ?
#
loop_
_entity_poly.entity_id
_entity_poly.type
_entity_poly.pdbx_seq_one_letter_code
_entity_poly.pdbx_strand_id
1 'polypeptide(L)'
;MSCELETGDSLQIGDNTVECETEDRLEQSASDTYVITVASLPVLNLPSSFTIPFDQRDSVTWSASATDWENNELSVTCDPSSDSSFHVGQTTVQCETEDRLEQGVTGSFVVTVQPAPLTDEPDAPSITGVPSDIVVSADSPDGTMVDYSMPTAVDDTDGTVEVTCEPGSGSLFAVGHNTVTCTASNSLELTTTATFAVIVTPFTSDPDDPSDPSDPVDPTDPGDPGDPGDPGDPDDPSDPGDPGAPDFSPGDDPENPFFWATWARTDLPVRDGHIARTWMWGPGPFSDILWEPYQEAPGGERQVIYFDKARMEINDPDSASDSIWFVTNGLLVIEMITGNRQFGDDLFKQYEPSTSNVAGDSDGSTGPTYAALQKVLDEPAQDVGTLLTQEIDQDGNVTENAARGDYEITVGHVDTVTDHGIAAPFWEFMQSEGLVSDNGDLIEEALFENPFYATGRPITEAYWTTVPVAGEPRDVLMQCFERRCLTWTPGNDSGFVVEAGNVGQHYFTWRYVQQPD
;
A
#
# COMPACT_ATOMS: atom_id res chain seq x y z
N MET A 1 -17.53 66.52 -36.81
CA MET A 1 -17.38 65.06 -36.88
C MET A 1 -17.70 64.50 -35.51
N SER A 2 -18.78 63.73 -35.44
CA SER A 2 -19.22 62.95 -34.29
C SER A 2 -19.23 61.48 -34.73
N CYS A 3 -18.71 60.58 -33.91
CA CYS A 3 -18.80 59.15 -34.17
C CYS A 3 -19.72 58.54 -33.10
N GLU A 4 -20.38 57.44 -33.42
CA GLU A 4 -21.28 56.76 -32.48
C GLU A 4 -20.57 56.11 -31.30
N LEU A 5 -19.25 55.93 -31.39
CA LEU A 5 -18.40 55.42 -30.32
C LEU A 5 -17.44 56.50 -29.80
N GLU A 6 -17.32 56.58 -28.48
CA GLU A 6 -16.40 57.46 -27.76
C GLU A 6 -15.29 56.66 -27.05
N THR A 7 -14.22 57.36 -26.67
CA THR A 7 -13.12 56.76 -25.90
C THR A 7 -13.62 56.23 -24.57
N GLY A 8 -13.53 54.91 -24.36
CA GLY A 8 -13.95 54.23 -23.13
C GLY A 8 -15.11 53.25 -23.34
N ASP A 9 -15.69 53.21 -24.54
CA ASP A 9 -16.74 52.25 -24.88
C ASP A 9 -16.22 50.82 -24.97
N SER A 10 -17.03 49.87 -24.50
CA SER A 10 -16.76 48.43 -24.58
C SER A 10 -17.25 47.86 -25.92
N LEU A 11 -16.38 47.16 -26.64
CA LEU A 11 -16.70 46.49 -27.91
C LEU A 11 -16.93 45.00 -27.70
N GLN A 12 -17.81 44.42 -28.52
CA GLN A 12 -18.06 42.97 -28.51
C GLN A 12 -17.01 42.26 -29.37
N ILE A 13 -16.75 40.98 -29.09
CA ILE A 13 -15.96 40.12 -29.98
C ILE A 13 -16.63 40.07 -31.35
N GLY A 14 -15.85 40.26 -32.40
CA GLY A 14 -16.29 40.38 -33.79
C GLY A 14 -16.03 41.75 -34.41
N ASP A 15 -16.62 41.95 -35.59
CA ASP A 15 -16.52 43.20 -36.34
C ASP A 15 -17.53 44.23 -35.81
N ASN A 16 -17.02 45.33 -35.30
CA ASN A 16 -17.79 46.46 -34.80
C ASN A 16 -17.73 47.58 -35.85
N THR A 17 -18.83 47.85 -36.56
CA THR A 17 -18.89 48.95 -37.52
C THR A 17 -19.18 50.26 -36.81
N VAL A 18 -18.37 51.27 -37.07
CA VAL A 18 -18.45 52.60 -36.47
C VAL A 18 -18.85 53.59 -37.54
N GLU A 19 -19.99 54.24 -37.39
CA GLU A 19 -20.41 55.34 -38.26
C GLU A 19 -19.99 56.68 -37.65
N CYS A 20 -19.46 57.55 -38.51
CA CYS A 20 -19.07 58.90 -38.15
C CYS A 20 -19.73 59.90 -39.09
N GLU A 21 -20.40 60.89 -38.54
CA GLU A 21 -21.07 61.94 -39.28
C GLU A 21 -20.44 63.30 -39.02
N THR A 22 -20.50 64.19 -40.02
CA THR A 22 -20.19 65.60 -39.82
C THR A 22 -21.20 66.46 -40.54
N GLU A 23 -21.59 67.56 -39.89
CA GLU A 23 -22.52 68.53 -40.43
C GLU A 23 -21.82 69.88 -40.59
N ASP A 24 -22.03 70.55 -41.72
CA ASP A 24 -21.49 71.89 -41.97
C ASP A 24 -22.42 73.00 -41.42
N ARG A 25 -21.99 74.27 -41.54
CA ARG A 25 -22.78 75.43 -41.06
C ARG A 25 -24.04 75.72 -41.88
N LEU A 26 -24.28 74.94 -42.94
CA LEU A 26 -25.43 75.05 -43.82
C LEU A 26 -26.36 73.83 -43.69
N GLU A 27 -26.21 73.03 -42.62
CA GLU A 27 -27.02 71.84 -42.32
C GLU A 27 -26.87 70.73 -43.39
N GLN A 28 -25.71 70.64 -44.04
CA GLN A 28 -25.38 69.52 -44.92
C GLN A 28 -24.55 68.47 -44.17
N SER A 29 -25.01 67.22 -44.19
CA SER A 29 -24.32 66.09 -43.56
C SER A 29 -23.52 65.25 -44.55
N ALA A 30 -22.43 64.67 -44.06
CA ALA A 30 -21.69 63.60 -44.71
C ALA A 30 -21.35 62.54 -43.65
N SER A 31 -21.49 61.26 -44.02
CA SER A 31 -21.12 60.13 -43.16
C SER A 31 -20.09 59.23 -43.83
N ASP A 32 -19.29 58.56 -43.01
CA ASP A 32 -18.36 57.51 -43.42
C ASP A 32 -18.29 56.45 -42.30
N THR A 33 -17.89 55.23 -42.67
CA THR A 33 -17.85 54.09 -41.74
C THR A 33 -16.49 53.43 -41.71
N TYR A 34 -16.06 52.93 -40.56
CA TYR A 34 -14.91 52.03 -40.44
C TYR A 34 -15.22 50.84 -39.52
N VAL A 35 -14.46 49.75 -39.62
CA VAL A 35 -14.68 48.53 -38.84
C VAL A 35 -13.55 48.34 -37.83
N ILE A 36 -13.90 48.03 -36.60
CA ILE A 36 -12.98 47.59 -35.53
C ILE A 36 -13.24 46.11 -35.26
N THR A 37 -12.26 45.25 -35.55
CA THR A 37 -12.33 43.82 -35.20
C THR A 37 -11.77 43.60 -33.80
N VAL A 38 -12.57 43.00 -32.92
CA VAL A 38 -12.14 42.51 -31.61
C VAL A 38 -12.08 40.99 -31.64
N ALA A 39 -10.90 40.42 -31.47
CA ALA A 39 -10.66 38.98 -31.55
C ALA A 39 -10.27 38.42 -30.17
N SER A 40 -10.63 37.17 -29.89
CA SER A 40 -10.04 36.42 -28.78
C SER A 40 -8.79 35.68 -29.25
N LEU A 41 -7.93 35.30 -28.31
CA LEU A 41 -6.82 34.38 -28.58
C LEU A 41 -7.35 33.05 -29.15
N PRO A 42 -6.54 32.33 -29.94
CA PRO A 42 -6.87 30.98 -30.38
C PRO A 42 -7.13 30.02 -29.24
N VAL A 43 -8.00 29.05 -29.47
CA VAL A 43 -8.21 27.91 -28.57
C VAL A 43 -7.33 26.76 -29.05
N LEU A 44 -6.38 26.35 -28.21
CA LEU A 44 -5.49 25.20 -28.46
C LEU A 44 -5.98 23.98 -27.67
N ASN A 45 -6.31 22.91 -28.38
CA ASN A 45 -6.75 21.63 -27.81
C ASN A 45 -5.61 20.61 -27.93
N LEU A 46 -5.05 20.23 -26.79
CA LEU A 46 -4.00 19.23 -26.65
C LEU A 46 -4.55 17.95 -26.01
N PRO A 47 -3.92 16.78 -26.24
CA PRO A 47 -4.25 15.58 -25.48
C PRO A 47 -3.86 15.76 -24.01
N SER A 48 -4.47 14.96 -23.13
CA SER A 48 -3.96 14.77 -21.77
C SER A 48 -2.60 14.08 -21.80
N SER A 49 -1.76 14.31 -20.80
CA SER A 49 -0.52 13.54 -20.61
C SER A 49 -0.83 12.03 -20.55
N PHE A 50 0.05 11.21 -21.13
CA PHE A 50 -0.18 9.76 -21.24
C PHE A 50 1.11 8.96 -21.08
N THR A 51 0.94 7.67 -20.78
CA THR A 51 2.01 6.71 -20.56
C THR A 51 1.97 5.61 -21.62
N ILE A 52 3.14 5.22 -22.12
CA ILE A 52 3.31 4.11 -23.07
C ILE A 52 4.34 3.10 -22.57
N PRO A 53 4.20 1.82 -22.94
CA PRO A 53 5.19 0.80 -22.63
C PRO A 53 6.48 0.99 -23.44
N PHE A 54 7.58 0.40 -22.96
CA PHE A 54 8.91 0.50 -23.56
C PHE A 54 8.94 0.13 -25.05
N ASP A 55 8.16 -0.89 -25.45
CA ASP A 55 8.12 -1.43 -26.81
C ASP A 55 7.38 -0.52 -27.82
N GLN A 56 6.67 0.51 -27.36
CA GLN A 56 5.95 1.48 -28.20
C GLN A 56 6.69 2.82 -28.37
N ARG A 57 7.88 2.98 -27.76
CA ARG A 57 8.59 4.26 -27.65
C ARG A 57 9.15 4.84 -28.96
N ASP A 58 9.23 4.06 -30.02
CA ASP A 58 9.94 4.44 -31.25
C ASP A 58 9.06 5.21 -32.26
N SER A 59 7.72 5.20 -32.10
CA SER A 59 6.78 5.89 -33.00
C SER A 59 5.49 6.27 -32.26
N VAL A 60 5.55 7.34 -31.46
CA VAL A 60 4.43 7.75 -30.59
C VAL A 60 3.52 8.73 -31.32
N THR A 61 2.21 8.45 -31.38
CA THR A 61 1.23 9.27 -32.10
C THR A 61 0.24 9.97 -31.18
N TRP A 62 -0.10 11.20 -31.51
CA TRP A 62 -1.17 11.99 -30.89
C TRP A 62 -1.74 13.02 -31.86
N SER A 63 -2.86 13.63 -31.48
CA SER A 63 -3.51 14.71 -32.24
C SER A 63 -3.60 15.99 -31.40
N ALA A 64 -3.26 17.13 -32.03
CA ALA A 64 -3.51 18.46 -31.50
C ALA A 64 -4.33 19.25 -32.52
N SER A 65 -5.20 20.15 -32.06
CA SER A 65 -6.00 21.01 -32.93
C SER A 65 -6.13 22.41 -32.34
N ALA A 66 -6.33 23.40 -33.19
CA ALA A 66 -6.58 24.77 -32.74
C ALA A 66 -7.63 25.45 -33.62
N THR A 67 -8.39 26.36 -33.02
CA THR A 67 -9.40 27.18 -33.71
C THR A 67 -9.28 28.65 -33.32
N ASP A 68 -9.48 29.55 -34.28
CA ASP A 68 -9.62 30.98 -33.99
C ASP A 68 -11.03 31.35 -33.48
N TRP A 69 -11.25 32.63 -33.19
CA TRP A 69 -12.54 33.15 -32.70
C TRP A 69 -13.68 33.08 -33.74
N GLU A 70 -13.35 32.90 -35.01
CA GLU A 70 -14.30 32.67 -36.11
C GLU A 70 -14.57 31.16 -36.33
N ASN A 71 -13.96 30.29 -35.51
CA ASN A 71 -13.92 28.83 -35.64
C ASN A 71 -13.20 28.30 -36.89
N ASN A 72 -12.25 29.06 -37.44
CA ASN A 72 -11.36 28.53 -38.49
C ASN A 72 -10.28 27.64 -37.85
N GLU A 73 -9.99 26.51 -38.48
CA GLU A 73 -8.87 25.65 -38.06
C GLU A 73 -7.52 26.34 -38.28
N LEU A 74 -6.65 26.25 -37.26
CA LEU A 74 -5.29 26.77 -37.28
C LEU A 74 -4.26 25.63 -37.29
N SER A 75 -3.07 25.91 -37.80
CA SER A 75 -1.96 24.97 -37.78
C SER A 75 -1.29 24.93 -36.41
N VAL A 76 -1.20 23.75 -35.81
CA VAL A 76 -0.46 23.51 -34.56
C VAL A 76 0.91 22.92 -34.86
N THR A 77 1.94 23.46 -34.23
CA THR A 77 3.32 22.93 -34.28
C THR A 77 3.68 22.42 -32.88
N CYS A 78 4.23 21.21 -32.78
CA CYS A 78 4.68 20.62 -31.52
C CYS A 78 6.12 20.09 -31.63
N ASP A 79 6.88 20.20 -30.55
CA ASP A 79 8.24 19.66 -30.39
C ASP A 79 8.37 18.90 -29.06
N PRO A 80 8.74 17.60 -29.05
CA PRO A 80 8.85 16.69 -30.20
C PRO A 80 7.56 16.59 -31.02
N SER A 81 7.64 16.29 -32.32
CA SER A 81 6.45 16.17 -33.19
C SER A 81 5.76 14.83 -33.01
N SER A 82 4.47 14.73 -33.40
CA SER A 82 3.79 13.43 -33.52
C SER A 82 4.62 12.50 -34.42
N ASP A 83 4.64 11.19 -34.09
CA ASP A 83 5.54 10.15 -34.63
C ASP A 83 7.01 10.19 -34.16
N SER A 84 7.38 11.04 -33.19
CA SER A 84 8.74 11.01 -32.62
C SER A 84 9.01 9.79 -31.75
N SER A 85 10.29 9.46 -31.59
CA SER A 85 10.78 8.49 -30.61
C SER A 85 11.08 9.16 -29.27
N PHE A 86 10.78 8.47 -28.17
CA PHE A 86 10.96 8.98 -26.81
C PHE A 86 11.92 8.09 -26.00
N HIS A 87 12.68 8.71 -25.10
CA HIS A 87 13.53 7.98 -24.15
C HIS A 87 12.68 7.50 -22.96
N VAL A 88 13.18 6.49 -22.23
CA VAL A 88 12.56 6.04 -20.98
C VAL A 88 12.47 7.20 -19.99
N GLY A 89 11.33 7.32 -19.30
CA GLY A 89 11.01 8.43 -18.41
C GLY A 89 10.06 9.44 -19.05
N GLN A 90 10.05 10.66 -18.53
CA GLN A 90 9.14 11.72 -18.96
C GLN A 90 9.76 12.61 -20.03
N THR A 91 8.98 12.96 -21.04
CA THR A 91 9.33 13.99 -22.03
C THR A 91 8.16 14.96 -22.18
N THR A 92 8.44 16.25 -21.99
CA THR A 92 7.46 17.32 -22.21
C THR A 92 7.38 17.64 -23.71
N VAL A 93 6.19 17.53 -24.29
CA VAL A 93 5.89 18.01 -25.64
C VAL A 93 5.32 19.42 -25.53
N GLN A 94 5.98 20.39 -26.17
CA GLN A 94 5.52 21.78 -26.22
C GLN A 94 4.88 22.06 -27.57
N CYS A 95 3.69 22.63 -27.56
CA CYS A 95 2.91 22.96 -28.76
C CYS A 95 2.58 24.45 -28.82
N GLU A 96 2.52 24.99 -30.02
CA GLU A 96 2.19 26.38 -30.31
C GLU A 96 1.31 26.53 -31.56
N THR A 97 0.51 27.59 -31.59
CA THR A 97 -0.31 28.00 -32.74
C THR A 97 -0.42 29.52 -32.77
N GLU A 98 -0.59 30.09 -33.96
CA GLU A 98 -0.74 31.52 -34.20
C GLU A 98 -1.87 31.78 -35.21
N ASP A 99 -2.65 32.85 -35.01
CA ASP A 99 -3.71 33.25 -35.94
C ASP A 99 -3.26 34.28 -36.98
N ARG A 100 -4.18 34.67 -37.89
CA ARG A 100 -3.94 35.68 -38.94
C ARG A 100 -3.70 37.10 -38.41
N LEU A 101 -3.96 37.34 -37.14
CA LEU A 101 -3.73 38.60 -36.44
C LEU A 101 -2.42 38.55 -35.63
N GLU A 102 -1.58 37.52 -35.83
CA GLU A 102 -0.30 37.29 -35.13
C GLU A 102 -0.49 37.12 -33.62
N GLN A 103 -1.63 36.54 -33.20
CA GLN A 103 -1.90 36.19 -31.81
C GLN A 103 -1.54 34.72 -31.57
N GLY A 104 -0.53 34.48 -30.73
CA GLY A 104 -0.03 33.16 -30.39
C GLY A 104 -0.55 32.62 -29.06
N VAL A 105 -0.73 31.29 -28.99
CA VAL A 105 -0.93 30.55 -27.74
C VAL A 105 -0.04 29.32 -27.72
N THR A 106 0.47 28.98 -26.54
CA THR A 106 1.29 27.78 -26.30
C THR A 106 0.64 26.88 -25.25
N GLY A 107 0.96 25.60 -25.31
CA GLY A 107 0.54 24.60 -24.32
C GLY A 107 1.50 23.41 -24.31
N SER A 108 1.38 22.53 -23.33
CA SER A 108 2.22 21.33 -23.25
C SER A 108 1.47 20.14 -22.64
N PHE A 109 1.98 18.95 -22.92
CA PHE A 109 1.59 17.70 -22.27
C PHE A 109 2.83 16.80 -22.10
N VAL A 110 2.74 15.76 -21.28
CA VAL A 110 3.86 14.86 -20.99
C VAL A 110 3.61 13.48 -21.58
N VAL A 111 4.62 12.94 -22.26
CA VAL A 111 4.69 11.53 -22.67
C VAL A 111 5.61 10.80 -21.69
N THR A 112 5.11 9.76 -21.04
CA THR A 112 5.90 8.91 -20.13
C THR A 112 6.16 7.55 -20.78
N VAL A 113 7.43 7.19 -20.96
CA VAL A 113 7.81 5.86 -21.44
C VAL A 113 8.21 5.01 -20.23
N GLN A 114 7.49 3.92 -19.98
CA GLN A 114 7.83 2.97 -18.91
C GLN A 114 9.15 2.25 -19.23
N PRO A 115 9.97 1.93 -18.21
CA PRO A 115 11.14 1.08 -18.38
C PRO A 115 10.72 -0.32 -18.88
N ALA A 116 11.63 -1.00 -19.59
CA ALA A 116 11.41 -2.39 -19.95
C ALA A 116 11.34 -3.24 -18.67
N PRO A 117 10.45 -4.25 -18.59
CA PRO A 117 10.53 -5.24 -17.53
C PRO A 117 11.91 -5.91 -17.60
N LEU A 118 12.63 -5.94 -16.48
CA LEU A 118 13.91 -6.65 -16.37
C LEU A 118 13.59 -8.14 -16.36
N THR A 119 13.95 -8.88 -17.41
CA THR A 119 13.66 -10.32 -17.52
C THR A 119 14.92 -11.18 -17.69
N ASP A 120 16.07 -10.77 -17.16
CA ASP A 120 17.34 -11.49 -17.41
C ASP A 120 18.26 -11.62 -16.18
N GLU A 121 17.80 -11.36 -14.95
CA GLU A 121 18.58 -11.76 -13.76
C GLU A 121 18.22 -13.21 -13.38
N PRO A 122 19.20 -14.12 -13.24
CA PRO A 122 18.93 -15.52 -12.92
C PRO A 122 18.41 -15.65 -11.48
N ASP A 123 17.33 -16.39 -11.31
CA ASP A 123 16.70 -16.62 -10.01
C ASP A 123 17.45 -17.68 -9.18
N ALA A 124 17.21 -17.73 -7.87
CA ALA A 124 17.64 -18.84 -7.02
C ALA A 124 16.63 -20.01 -7.08
N PRO A 125 17.01 -21.26 -6.74
CA PRO A 125 16.08 -22.39 -6.76
C PRO A 125 14.88 -22.22 -5.83
N SER A 126 13.69 -22.63 -6.25
CA SER A 126 12.52 -22.75 -5.38
C SER A 126 12.45 -24.12 -4.70
N ILE A 127 12.39 -24.16 -3.36
CA ILE A 127 12.23 -25.41 -2.59
C ILE A 127 10.74 -25.68 -2.35
N THR A 128 10.30 -26.90 -2.63
CA THR A 128 8.91 -27.38 -2.45
C THR A 128 8.88 -28.70 -1.69
N GLY A 129 7.75 -29.02 -1.05
CA GLY A 129 7.58 -30.26 -0.29
C GLY A 129 8.38 -30.30 1.02
N VAL A 130 8.66 -29.14 1.61
CA VAL A 130 9.24 -29.04 2.96
C VAL A 130 8.23 -29.63 3.95
N PRO A 131 8.64 -30.55 4.84
CA PRO A 131 7.75 -31.09 5.87
C PRO A 131 7.15 -29.99 6.74
N SER A 132 5.93 -30.23 7.24
CA SER A 132 5.41 -29.48 8.39
C SER A 132 6.20 -29.83 9.66
N ASP A 133 6.03 -29.04 10.71
CA ASP A 133 6.62 -29.34 12.01
C ASP A 133 6.23 -30.73 12.52
N ILE A 134 7.21 -31.42 13.11
CA ILE A 134 7.09 -32.79 13.59
C ILE A 134 7.09 -32.80 15.11
N VAL A 135 6.04 -33.36 15.72
CA VAL A 135 5.96 -33.54 17.18
C VAL A 135 6.05 -35.03 17.51
N VAL A 136 7.05 -35.40 18.30
CA VAL A 136 7.31 -36.79 18.70
C VAL A 136 7.72 -36.87 20.17
N SER A 137 7.51 -38.01 20.83
CA SER A 137 8.02 -38.24 22.18
C SER A 137 9.41 -38.87 22.14
N ALA A 138 10.29 -38.46 23.06
CA ALA A 138 11.60 -39.05 23.17
C ALA A 138 11.53 -40.53 23.58
N ASP A 139 12.37 -41.39 22.99
CA ASP A 139 12.52 -42.80 23.37
C ASP A 139 13.42 -42.98 24.60
N SER A 140 14.20 -41.95 24.91
CA SER A 140 15.16 -41.91 26.01
C SER A 140 15.39 -40.47 26.48
N PRO A 141 16.07 -40.27 27.62
CA PRO A 141 16.48 -38.92 28.04
C PRO A 141 17.32 -38.15 27.03
N ASP A 142 18.01 -38.85 26.11
CA ASP A 142 18.87 -38.24 25.09
C ASP A 142 18.09 -37.80 23.83
N GLY A 143 16.81 -38.18 23.69
CA GLY A 143 15.98 -37.84 22.53
C GLY A 143 15.38 -39.05 21.78
N THR A 144 14.99 -38.82 20.53
CA THR A 144 14.47 -39.85 19.60
C THR A 144 15.01 -39.63 18.18
N MET A 145 15.01 -40.70 17.37
CA MET A 145 15.40 -40.66 15.97
C MET A 145 14.18 -40.27 15.13
N VAL A 146 14.31 -39.27 14.24
CA VAL A 146 13.18 -38.77 13.44
C VAL A 146 13.48 -38.88 11.96
N ASP A 147 12.61 -39.61 11.24
CA ASP A 147 12.60 -39.67 9.78
C ASP A 147 11.58 -38.67 9.22
N TYR A 148 11.97 -37.96 8.15
CA TYR A 148 11.11 -37.00 7.46
C TYR A 148 11.29 -37.08 5.95
N SER A 149 10.28 -36.65 5.19
CA SER A 149 10.33 -36.63 3.73
C SER A 149 11.29 -35.54 3.24
N MET A 150 12.20 -35.89 2.34
CA MET A 150 13.14 -34.92 1.76
C MET A 150 12.41 -33.98 0.78
N PRO A 151 12.57 -32.65 0.89
CA PRO A 151 12.02 -31.68 -0.07
C PRO A 151 12.71 -31.77 -1.45
N THR A 152 12.13 -31.09 -2.43
CA THR A 152 12.65 -30.98 -3.81
C THR A 152 12.86 -29.52 -4.19
N ALA A 153 13.88 -29.21 -4.99
CA ALA A 153 14.08 -27.86 -5.52
C ALA A 153 14.04 -27.82 -7.05
N VAL A 154 13.49 -26.73 -7.59
CA VAL A 154 13.48 -26.42 -9.03
C VAL A 154 13.94 -25.00 -9.28
N ASP A 155 14.80 -24.85 -10.28
CA ASP A 155 15.37 -23.61 -10.78
C ASP A 155 14.96 -23.46 -12.25
N ASP A 156 14.73 -22.23 -12.70
CA ASP A 156 14.22 -21.92 -14.03
C ASP A 156 15.24 -22.29 -15.13
N THR A 157 16.53 -22.21 -14.81
CA THR A 157 17.66 -22.41 -15.70
C THR A 157 18.25 -23.82 -15.56
N ASP A 158 18.45 -24.27 -14.32
CA ASP A 158 19.08 -25.55 -13.98
C ASP A 158 18.08 -26.71 -13.87
N GLY A 159 16.77 -26.43 -13.83
CA GLY A 159 15.75 -27.45 -13.64
C GLY A 159 15.77 -28.01 -12.21
N THR A 160 15.78 -29.33 -12.03
CA THR A 160 15.78 -29.92 -10.67
C THR A 160 17.15 -29.79 -10.01
N VAL A 161 17.18 -29.20 -8.81
CA VAL A 161 18.40 -28.93 -8.02
C VAL A 161 18.42 -29.80 -6.75
N GLU A 162 19.62 -30.20 -6.29
CA GLU A 162 19.79 -30.99 -5.07
C GLU A 162 19.47 -30.16 -3.82
N VAL A 163 18.80 -30.78 -2.85
CA VAL A 163 18.51 -30.18 -1.53
C VAL A 163 19.29 -30.93 -0.46
N THR A 164 19.87 -30.21 0.49
CA THR A 164 20.55 -30.77 1.67
C THR A 164 19.92 -30.24 2.94
N CYS A 165 19.52 -31.11 3.87
CA CYS A 165 18.88 -30.74 5.14
C CYS A 165 19.75 -31.15 6.34
N GLU A 166 19.89 -30.25 7.32
CA GLU A 166 20.63 -30.48 8.56
C GLU A 166 19.81 -30.03 9.79
N PRO A 167 19.61 -30.89 10.82
CA PRO A 167 19.96 -32.31 10.88
C PRO A 167 19.21 -33.17 9.85
N GLY A 168 19.91 -34.08 9.17
CA GLY A 168 19.35 -34.91 8.09
C GLY A 168 18.28 -35.91 8.57
N SER A 169 17.40 -36.38 7.67
CA SER A 169 16.39 -37.39 8.01
C SER A 169 17.04 -38.63 8.62
N GLY A 170 16.45 -39.13 9.69
CA GLY A 170 16.97 -40.23 10.50
C GLY A 170 18.06 -39.81 11.48
N SER A 171 18.19 -38.51 11.81
CA SER A 171 19.08 -38.03 12.88
C SER A 171 18.44 -38.19 14.26
N LEU A 172 19.28 -38.21 15.31
CA LEU A 172 18.83 -38.12 16.70
C LEU A 172 18.54 -36.66 17.06
N PHE A 173 17.31 -36.38 17.48
CA PHE A 173 16.87 -35.08 17.95
C PHE A 173 16.71 -35.10 19.47
N ALA A 174 17.34 -34.15 20.16
CA ALA A 174 17.29 -34.04 21.62
C ALA A 174 15.91 -33.55 22.07
N VAL A 175 15.55 -33.83 23.33
CA VAL A 175 14.32 -33.31 23.96
C VAL A 175 14.31 -31.78 23.87
N GLY A 176 13.21 -31.21 23.37
CA GLY A 176 13.04 -29.77 23.14
C GLY A 176 12.75 -29.43 21.68
N HIS A 177 12.94 -28.17 21.33
CA HIS A 177 12.78 -27.66 19.97
C HIS A 177 14.09 -27.80 19.20
N ASN A 178 14.03 -28.45 18.05
CA ASN A 178 15.16 -28.57 17.13
C ASN A 178 14.73 -28.02 15.77
N THR A 179 15.60 -27.25 15.10
CA THR A 179 15.33 -26.71 13.76
C THR A 179 16.08 -27.54 12.72
N VAL A 180 15.39 -27.95 11.66
CA VAL A 180 15.99 -28.51 10.46
C VAL A 180 16.06 -27.42 9.40
N THR A 181 17.25 -27.16 8.85
CA THR A 181 17.46 -26.23 7.75
C THR A 181 17.78 -27.00 6.48
N CYS A 182 16.98 -26.80 5.44
CA CYS A 182 17.15 -27.35 4.11
C CYS A 182 17.66 -26.26 3.15
N THR A 183 18.71 -26.55 2.40
CA THR A 183 19.36 -25.61 1.47
C THR A 183 19.43 -26.20 0.07
N ALA A 184 19.13 -25.39 -0.94
CA ALA A 184 19.35 -25.70 -2.36
C ALA A 184 20.21 -24.60 -3.01
N SER A 185 21.06 -24.97 -3.96
CA SER A 185 21.97 -24.03 -4.65
C SER A 185 22.08 -24.35 -6.12
N ASN A 186 21.91 -23.36 -7.00
CA ASN A 186 22.00 -23.55 -8.45
C ASN A 186 23.45 -23.49 -8.96
N SER A 187 23.63 -23.62 -10.29
CA SER A 187 24.94 -23.60 -10.94
C SER A 187 25.67 -22.25 -10.85
N LEU A 188 24.92 -21.19 -10.50
CA LEU A 188 25.41 -19.83 -10.27
C LEU A 188 25.68 -19.53 -8.79
N GLU A 189 25.61 -20.54 -7.93
CA GLU A 189 25.80 -20.43 -6.48
C GLU A 189 24.76 -19.56 -5.76
N LEU A 190 23.62 -19.29 -6.40
CA LEU A 190 22.46 -18.67 -5.75
C LEU A 190 21.75 -19.71 -4.89
N THR A 191 21.36 -19.33 -3.68
CA THR A 191 20.90 -20.27 -2.66
C THR A 191 19.55 -19.91 -2.08
N THR A 192 18.72 -20.93 -1.85
CA THR A 192 17.45 -20.82 -1.13
C THR A 192 17.48 -21.74 0.09
N THR A 193 16.88 -21.27 1.18
CA THR A 193 16.75 -22.06 2.41
C THR A 193 15.30 -22.17 2.84
N ALA A 194 14.94 -23.30 3.44
CA ALA A 194 13.66 -23.52 4.08
C ALA A 194 13.86 -24.30 5.39
N THR A 195 13.00 -24.07 6.37
CA THR A 195 13.12 -24.65 7.71
C THR A 195 11.82 -25.30 8.16
N PHE A 196 11.93 -26.27 9.06
CA PHE A 196 10.82 -26.80 9.86
C PHE A 196 11.31 -27.25 11.23
N ALA A 197 10.42 -27.34 12.21
CA ALA A 197 10.75 -27.75 13.57
C ALA A 197 10.53 -29.25 13.81
N VAL A 198 11.39 -29.82 14.65
CA VAL A 198 11.22 -31.14 15.26
C VAL A 198 11.16 -30.94 16.77
N ILE A 199 9.93 -31.03 17.30
CA ILE A 199 9.62 -30.85 18.71
C ILE A 199 9.58 -32.21 19.39
N VAL A 200 10.59 -32.47 20.22
CA VAL A 200 10.71 -33.72 20.96
C VAL A 200 10.22 -33.53 22.38
N THR A 201 9.08 -34.13 22.73
CA THR A 201 8.54 -34.07 24.09
C THR A 201 9.31 -35.00 25.05
N PRO A 202 9.41 -34.65 26.35
CA PRO A 202 10.22 -35.41 27.31
C PRO A 202 9.80 -36.87 27.42
N PHE A 203 10.80 -37.75 27.57
CA PHE A 203 10.57 -39.15 27.90
C PHE A 203 9.93 -39.25 29.30
N THR A 204 8.67 -39.70 29.36
CA THR A 204 8.03 -40.07 30.61
C THR A 204 8.34 -41.53 30.90
N SER A 205 9.34 -41.80 31.75
CA SER A 205 9.39 -43.10 32.41
C SER A 205 8.20 -43.16 33.36
N ASP A 206 7.13 -43.84 32.97
CA ASP A 206 6.02 -44.13 33.86
C ASP A 206 6.55 -44.92 35.07
N PRO A 207 6.46 -44.39 36.31
CA PRO A 207 6.83 -45.14 37.51
C PRO A 207 5.79 -46.23 37.87
N ASP A 208 4.65 -46.30 37.18
CA ASP A 208 3.50 -47.13 37.54
C ASP A 208 3.13 -48.20 36.49
N ASP A 209 4.11 -48.91 35.91
CA ASP A 209 3.88 -50.20 35.23
C ASP A 209 4.24 -51.41 36.14
N PRO A 210 3.25 -52.03 36.82
CA PRO A 210 3.44 -53.23 37.61
C PRO A 210 3.29 -54.47 36.72
N SER A 211 4.41 -54.94 36.19
CA SER A 211 4.57 -56.37 35.85
C SER A 211 4.93 -57.24 37.08
N ASP A 212 4.63 -56.77 38.29
CA ASP A 212 4.75 -57.49 39.57
C ASP A 212 3.39 -58.13 39.97
N PRO A 213 3.27 -59.47 40.05
CA PRO A 213 1.98 -60.17 39.99
C PRO A 213 1.29 -60.37 41.36
N SER A 214 1.26 -59.37 42.24
CA SER A 214 0.55 -59.50 43.52
C SER A 214 -0.50 -58.42 43.76
N ASP A 215 -1.74 -58.92 43.89
CA ASP A 215 -2.92 -58.33 44.53
C ASP A 215 -3.92 -57.52 43.69
N PRO A 216 -5.23 -57.63 44.01
CA PRO A 216 -6.28 -57.77 43.01
C PRO A 216 -7.24 -56.56 42.96
N VAL A 217 -7.84 -56.40 41.77
CA VAL A 217 -9.09 -55.68 41.44
C VAL A 217 -9.87 -55.00 42.59
N ASP A 218 -10.13 -53.71 42.41
CA ASP A 218 -11.37 -53.06 42.88
C ASP A 218 -11.95 -52.12 41.80
N PRO A 219 -13.20 -52.32 41.33
CA PRO A 219 -13.77 -51.61 40.19
C PRO A 219 -14.84 -50.59 40.63
N THR A 220 -14.49 -49.31 40.81
CA THR A 220 -15.48 -48.21 40.81
C THR A 220 -14.82 -46.85 40.55
N ASP A 221 -14.97 -46.27 39.35
CA ASP A 221 -15.39 -44.86 39.21
C ASP A 221 -15.78 -44.53 37.74
N PRO A 222 -17.01 -44.06 37.44
CA PRO A 222 -17.43 -43.60 36.13
C PRO A 222 -17.26 -42.07 36.00
N GLY A 223 -16.48 -41.61 35.03
CA GLY A 223 -16.37 -40.19 34.71
C GLY A 223 -15.78 -39.97 33.32
N ASP A 224 -16.64 -39.65 32.36
CA ASP A 224 -16.27 -39.03 31.09
C ASP A 224 -16.74 -37.57 31.13
N PRO A 225 -15.82 -36.60 31.33
CA PRO A 225 -16.07 -35.18 31.19
C PRO A 225 -15.57 -34.67 29.83
N GLY A 226 -16.42 -33.91 29.14
CA GLY A 226 -16.03 -32.76 28.31
C GLY A 226 -15.19 -33.03 27.06
N ASP A 227 -15.84 -32.91 25.91
CA ASP A 227 -15.22 -32.70 24.60
C ASP A 227 -14.25 -31.49 24.64
N PRO A 228 -12.98 -31.61 24.24
CA PRO A 228 -11.98 -30.55 24.33
C PRO A 228 -12.15 -29.50 23.24
N GLY A 229 -11.92 -28.25 23.61
CA GLY A 229 -11.91 -27.10 22.71
C GLY A 229 -10.85 -27.19 21.61
N ASP A 230 -11.18 -26.46 20.55
CA ASP A 230 -10.41 -26.10 19.36
C ASP A 230 -8.97 -25.65 19.70
N PRO A 231 -7.92 -26.11 19.01
CA PRO A 231 -6.55 -25.69 19.25
C PRO A 231 -6.35 -24.23 18.82
N GLY A 232 -5.81 -23.44 19.74
CA GLY A 232 -5.48 -22.03 19.53
C GLY A 232 -4.44 -21.75 18.46
N ASP A 233 -4.56 -20.52 17.98
CA ASP A 233 -3.64 -19.65 17.26
C ASP A 233 -2.14 -19.91 17.50
N PRO A 234 -1.28 -19.90 16.47
CA PRO A 234 0.15 -19.68 16.67
C PRO A 234 0.41 -18.21 17.00
N ASP A 235 0.91 -17.97 18.21
CA ASP A 235 1.30 -16.66 18.75
C ASP A 235 2.13 -15.82 17.76
N ASP A 236 1.61 -14.64 17.41
CA ASP A 236 2.31 -13.53 16.75
C ASP A 236 3.36 -12.94 17.72
N PRO A 237 4.67 -13.04 17.45
CA PRO A 237 5.72 -12.59 18.35
C PRO A 237 5.97 -11.07 18.32
N SER A 238 5.09 -10.29 17.68
CA SER A 238 5.19 -8.83 17.52
C SER A 238 3.99 -8.01 17.96
N ASP A 239 2.87 -8.61 18.40
CA ASP A 239 1.67 -7.87 18.85
C ASP A 239 1.52 -7.85 20.38
N PRO A 240 1.86 -6.75 21.06
CA PRO A 240 1.88 -6.69 22.51
C PRO A 240 0.92 -5.58 22.92
N GLY A 241 -0.35 -5.88 22.69
CA GLY A 241 -1.41 -4.92 22.91
C GLY A 241 -2.79 -5.43 22.52
N ASP A 242 -3.14 -6.68 22.83
CA ASP A 242 -4.55 -7.08 22.95
C ASP A 242 -5.05 -6.75 24.38
N PRO A 243 -5.61 -5.55 24.64
CA PRO A 243 -6.39 -5.32 25.84
C PRO A 243 -7.75 -6.00 25.64
N GLY A 244 -7.78 -7.33 25.57
CA GLY A 244 -8.97 -8.16 25.46
C GLY A 244 -10.06 -7.54 24.58
N ALA A 245 -9.92 -7.71 23.26
CA ALA A 245 -11.07 -7.59 22.37
C ALA A 245 -12.28 -8.31 23.00
N PRO A 246 -13.48 -7.70 23.01
CA PRO A 246 -14.66 -8.42 23.49
C PRO A 246 -14.79 -9.70 22.67
N ASP A 247 -14.98 -10.83 23.34
CA ASP A 247 -15.28 -12.13 22.74
C ASP A 247 -16.53 -12.00 21.85
N PHE A 248 -16.30 -11.68 20.59
CA PHE A 248 -17.28 -11.76 19.51
C PHE A 248 -16.95 -13.02 18.74
N SER A 249 -17.71 -14.08 19.03
CA SER A 249 -17.65 -15.37 18.37
C SER A 249 -17.57 -15.21 16.82
N PRO A 250 -16.69 -15.97 16.13
CA PRO A 250 -16.55 -15.89 14.68
C PRO A 250 -17.80 -16.48 14.02
N GLY A 251 -18.63 -15.60 13.50
CA GLY A 251 -19.88 -15.99 12.86
C GLY A 251 -20.64 -14.77 12.38
N ASP A 252 -20.19 -14.20 11.27
CA ASP A 252 -21.01 -13.93 10.09
C ASP A 252 -20.10 -13.27 9.03
N ASP A 253 -20.10 -13.84 7.82
CA ASP A 253 -19.62 -13.23 6.58
C ASP A 253 -19.99 -11.73 6.59
N PRO A 254 -19.09 -10.76 6.34
CA PRO A 254 -19.46 -9.36 6.42
C PRO A 254 -20.68 -9.15 5.52
N GLU A 255 -21.74 -8.56 6.10
CA GLU A 255 -23.09 -8.49 5.49
C GLU A 255 -23.09 -7.88 4.08
N ASN A 256 -22.00 -7.23 3.70
CA ASN A 256 -21.73 -6.73 2.37
C ASN A 256 -20.64 -7.57 1.64
N PRO A 257 -20.99 -8.27 0.53
CA PRO A 257 -20.08 -9.16 -0.19
C PRO A 257 -18.88 -8.45 -0.84
N PHE A 258 -18.94 -7.13 -1.01
CA PHE A 258 -17.83 -6.36 -1.57
C PHE A 258 -16.69 -6.20 -0.55
N PHE A 259 -17.01 -5.90 0.72
CA PHE A 259 -16.00 -5.89 1.79
C PHE A 259 -15.42 -7.29 2.00
N TRP A 260 -16.26 -8.33 1.95
CA TRP A 260 -15.77 -9.71 2.00
C TRP A 260 -14.77 -10.00 0.87
N ALA A 261 -15.11 -9.68 -0.37
CA ALA A 261 -14.24 -9.97 -1.51
C ALA A 261 -12.87 -9.28 -1.38
N THR A 262 -12.84 -8.02 -0.95
CA THR A 262 -11.59 -7.29 -0.69
C THR A 262 -10.76 -7.93 0.43
N TRP A 263 -11.40 -8.28 1.55
CA TRP A 263 -10.71 -8.93 2.68
C TRP A 263 -10.20 -10.33 2.30
N ALA A 264 -11.10 -11.14 1.72
CA ALA A 264 -10.85 -12.54 1.41
C ALA A 264 -9.73 -12.71 0.40
N ARG A 265 -9.56 -11.79 -0.55
CA ARG A 265 -8.48 -11.86 -1.54
C ARG A 265 -7.11 -12.09 -0.88
N THR A 266 -6.77 -11.33 0.15
CA THR A 266 -5.43 -11.41 0.76
C THR A 266 -5.40 -12.13 2.10
N ASP A 267 -6.47 -12.10 2.89
CA ASP A 267 -6.43 -12.57 4.28
C ASP A 267 -7.11 -13.93 4.46
N LEU A 268 -7.95 -14.37 3.52
CA LEU A 268 -8.51 -15.72 3.55
C LEU A 268 -7.43 -16.81 3.50
N PRO A 269 -6.41 -16.75 2.61
CA PRO A 269 -5.36 -17.76 2.57
C PRO A 269 -4.51 -17.80 3.84
N VAL A 270 -4.33 -16.64 4.50
CA VAL A 270 -3.61 -16.55 5.78
C VAL A 270 -4.45 -17.19 6.89
N ARG A 271 -5.72 -16.80 7.00
CA ARG A 271 -6.66 -17.33 7.99
C ARG A 271 -6.85 -18.83 7.90
N ASP A 272 -6.97 -19.35 6.68
CA ASP A 272 -7.22 -20.77 6.45
C ASP A 272 -5.91 -21.60 6.51
N GLY A 273 -4.77 -20.98 6.85
CA GLY A 273 -3.49 -21.64 7.05
C GLY A 273 -2.80 -22.12 5.77
N HIS A 274 -3.18 -21.56 4.61
CA HIS A 274 -2.57 -21.89 3.32
C HIS A 274 -1.22 -21.20 3.12
N ILE A 275 -0.98 -20.07 3.79
CA ILE A 275 0.27 -19.32 3.73
C ILE A 275 0.54 -18.62 5.06
N ALA A 276 1.81 -18.62 5.51
CA ALA A 276 2.24 -17.89 6.69
C ALA A 276 2.87 -16.55 6.27
N ARG A 277 2.12 -15.45 6.42
CA ARG A 277 2.57 -14.07 6.21
C ARG A 277 1.73 -13.10 7.03
N THR A 278 2.18 -11.85 7.13
CA THR A 278 1.45 -10.77 7.82
C THR A 278 0.04 -10.59 7.26
N TRP A 279 -0.86 -10.15 8.14
CA TRP A 279 -2.23 -9.80 7.80
C TRP A 279 -2.28 -8.51 6.98
N MET A 280 -3.07 -8.50 5.92
CA MET A 280 -3.26 -7.30 5.10
C MET A 280 -4.35 -6.40 5.67
N TRP A 281 -5.38 -6.95 6.28
CA TRP A 281 -6.47 -6.21 6.91
C TRP A 281 -6.59 -6.58 8.39
N GLY A 282 -6.41 -7.86 8.71
CA GLY A 282 -6.56 -8.46 10.04
C GLY A 282 -7.31 -9.79 9.97
N PRO A 283 -7.39 -10.55 11.08
CA PRO A 283 -8.09 -11.82 11.16
C PRO A 283 -9.57 -11.76 10.77
N GLY A 284 -10.18 -10.57 10.87
CA GLY A 284 -11.54 -10.28 10.42
C GLY A 284 -11.94 -8.86 10.79
N PRO A 285 -13.16 -8.42 10.45
CA PRO A 285 -13.67 -7.15 10.90
C PRO A 285 -13.95 -7.21 12.42
N PHE A 286 -13.58 -6.17 13.16
CA PHE A 286 -13.90 -6.05 14.59
C PHE A 286 -15.13 -5.15 14.84
N SER A 287 -15.73 -4.60 13.78
CA SER A 287 -16.96 -3.82 13.86
C SER A 287 -18.04 -4.36 12.93
N ASP A 288 -19.30 -4.09 13.26
CA ASP A 288 -20.40 -4.13 12.30
C ASP A 288 -20.20 -3.05 11.20
N ILE A 289 -21.05 -3.07 10.17
CA ILE A 289 -21.13 -1.95 9.21
C ILE A 289 -21.64 -0.71 9.94
N LEU A 290 -20.86 0.36 9.87
CA LEU A 290 -21.20 1.67 10.40
C LEU A 290 -21.52 2.64 9.26
N TRP A 291 -22.28 3.67 9.59
CA TRP A 291 -22.63 4.74 8.67
C TRP A 291 -21.96 6.03 9.14
N GLU A 292 -21.14 6.61 8.27
CA GLU A 292 -20.43 7.84 8.56
C GLU A 292 -20.87 8.96 7.62
N PRO A 293 -21.03 10.21 8.10
CA PRO A 293 -21.38 11.32 7.23
C PRO A 293 -20.37 11.51 6.08
N TYR A 294 -20.89 11.58 4.87
CA TYR A 294 -20.13 11.87 3.65
C TYR A 294 -21.01 12.63 2.66
N GLN A 295 -20.67 13.88 2.37
CA GLN A 295 -21.54 14.83 1.68
C GLN A 295 -22.00 14.33 0.31
N GLU A 296 -21.10 13.70 -0.45
CA GLU A 296 -21.36 13.22 -1.80
C GLU A 296 -22.03 11.84 -1.84
N ALA A 297 -22.06 11.12 -0.73
CA ALA A 297 -22.64 9.77 -0.68
C ALA A 297 -24.17 9.83 -0.81
N PRO A 298 -24.81 8.85 -1.49
CA PRO A 298 -26.27 8.73 -1.52
C PRO A 298 -26.86 8.67 -0.11
N GLY A 299 -27.65 9.68 0.26
CA GLY A 299 -28.21 9.81 1.62
C GLY A 299 -27.35 10.59 2.61
N GLY A 300 -26.18 11.08 2.19
CA GLY A 300 -25.25 11.87 3.01
C GLY A 300 -24.39 11.05 3.96
N GLU A 301 -24.36 9.72 3.80
CA GLU A 301 -23.60 8.79 4.63
C GLU A 301 -22.94 7.71 3.76
N ARG A 302 -21.68 7.38 4.06
CA ARG A 302 -20.94 6.25 3.48
C ARG A 302 -20.99 5.04 4.41
N GLN A 303 -20.92 3.84 3.83
CA GLN A 303 -20.75 2.61 4.61
C GLN A 303 -19.28 2.42 4.94
N VAL A 304 -18.98 2.08 6.20
CA VAL A 304 -17.62 1.73 6.62
C VAL A 304 -17.62 0.47 7.48
N ILE A 305 -16.52 -0.26 7.46
CA ILE A 305 -16.27 -1.39 8.35
C ILE A 305 -14.79 -1.39 8.77
N TYR A 306 -14.53 -1.76 10.03
CA TYR A 306 -13.21 -1.69 10.63
C TYR A 306 -12.58 -3.06 10.78
N PHE A 307 -11.30 -3.11 10.43
CA PHE A 307 -10.38 -4.23 10.62
C PHE A 307 -9.17 -3.72 11.41
N ASP A 308 -8.35 -4.62 11.95
CA ASP A 308 -7.23 -4.21 12.80
C ASP A 308 -6.30 -3.19 12.10
N LYS A 309 -6.00 -3.42 10.83
CA LYS A 309 -5.03 -2.67 10.04
C LYS A 309 -5.68 -1.70 9.04
N ALA A 310 -7.01 -1.55 9.06
CA ALA A 310 -7.70 -0.69 8.09
C ALA A 310 -9.13 -0.30 8.48
N ARG A 311 -9.66 0.67 7.75
CA ARG A 311 -11.10 0.85 7.59
C ARG A 311 -11.41 0.86 6.10
N MET A 312 -12.25 -0.08 5.68
CA MET A 312 -12.80 -0.11 4.33
C MET A 312 -14.05 0.74 4.26
N GLU A 313 -14.32 1.32 3.09
CA GLU A 313 -15.48 2.17 2.87
C GLU A 313 -16.05 2.05 1.46
N ILE A 314 -17.36 2.28 1.34
CA ILE A 314 -18.07 2.44 0.07
C ILE A 314 -18.74 3.81 0.10
N ASN A 315 -18.18 4.75 -0.67
CA ASN A 315 -18.66 6.13 -0.74
C ASN A 315 -19.87 6.28 -1.65
N ASP A 316 -19.92 5.54 -2.76
CA ASP A 316 -21.07 5.51 -3.69
C ASP A 316 -21.45 4.05 -4.02
N PRO A 317 -22.47 3.48 -3.36
CA PRO A 317 -22.93 2.12 -3.63
C PRO A 317 -23.60 1.97 -5.01
N ASP A 318 -23.97 3.06 -5.68
CA ASP A 318 -24.57 3.05 -7.02
C ASP A 318 -23.50 3.09 -8.13
N SER A 319 -22.22 3.22 -7.77
CA SER A 319 -21.09 3.25 -8.70
C SER A 319 -20.73 1.87 -9.27
N ALA A 320 -19.83 1.85 -10.26
CA ALA A 320 -19.42 0.61 -10.91
C ALA A 320 -18.59 -0.27 -9.95
N SER A 321 -19.13 -1.46 -9.63
CA SER A 321 -18.56 -2.37 -8.64
C SER A 321 -17.44 -3.28 -9.16
N ASP A 322 -17.06 -3.15 -10.43
CA ASP A 322 -15.98 -3.91 -11.06
C ASP A 322 -14.61 -3.25 -10.90
N SER A 323 -14.57 -2.03 -10.35
CA SER A 323 -13.32 -1.34 -10.01
C SER A 323 -12.81 -1.77 -8.64
N ILE A 324 -11.49 -1.96 -8.50
CA ILE A 324 -10.84 -2.11 -7.18
C ILE A 324 -11.14 -0.92 -6.25
N TRP A 325 -11.44 0.25 -6.82
CA TRP A 325 -11.76 1.47 -6.08
C TRP A 325 -13.24 1.56 -5.68
N PHE A 326 -14.06 0.53 -5.91
CA PHE A 326 -15.42 0.47 -5.38
C PHE A 326 -15.42 0.34 -3.85
N VAL A 327 -14.55 -0.52 -3.33
CA VAL A 327 -14.16 -0.53 -1.91
C VAL A 327 -12.87 0.26 -1.79
N THR A 328 -12.94 1.43 -1.16
CA THR A 328 -11.74 2.21 -0.86
C THR A 328 -11.31 1.99 0.58
N ASN A 329 -10.11 2.48 0.90
CA ASN A 329 -9.61 2.54 2.26
C ASN A 329 -9.59 4.00 2.71
N GLY A 330 -10.05 4.25 3.94
CA GLY A 330 -10.10 5.59 4.47
C GLY A 330 -8.71 6.23 4.60
N LEU A 331 -8.67 7.54 4.82
CA LEU A 331 -7.45 8.32 5.00
C LEU A 331 -6.92 8.26 6.46
N LEU A 332 -6.97 7.08 7.09
CA LEU A 332 -6.87 6.91 8.55
C LEU A 332 -5.64 7.62 9.14
N VAL A 333 -4.48 7.45 8.53
CA VAL A 333 -3.22 7.96 9.06
C VAL A 333 -3.11 9.47 8.88
N ILE A 334 -3.35 10.01 7.68
CA ILE A 334 -3.24 11.46 7.49
C ILE A 334 -4.27 12.20 8.34
N GLU A 335 -5.48 11.64 8.53
CA GLU A 335 -6.49 12.21 9.42
C GLU A 335 -6.04 12.15 10.90
N MET A 336 -5.42 11.06 11.37
CA MET A 336 -4.89 10.98 12.73
C MET A 336 -3.68 11.89 12.97
N ILE A 337 -2.79 12.03 11.98
CA ILE A 337 -1.62 12.91 12.08
C ILE A 337 -2.09 14.36 12.11
N THR A 338 -2.97 14.77 11.19
CA THR A 338 -3.37 16.19 11.03
C THR A 338 -4.55 16.60 11.91
N GLY A 339 -5.36 15.65 12.35
CA GLY A 339 -6.67 15.88 12.96
C GLY A 339 -7.75 16.30 11.97
N ASN A 340 -7.48 16.36 10.66
CA ASN A 340 -8.45 16.78 9.64
C ASN A 340 -9.26 15.60 9.13
N ARG A 341 -10.45 15.40 9.70
CA ARG A 341 -11.31 14.27 9.37
C ARG A 341 -12.15 14.56 8.13
N GLN A 342 -12.23 13.62 7.19
CA GLN A 342 -12.99 13.76 5.96
C GLN A 342 -14.49 13.50 6.18
N PHE A 343 -15.32 14.38 5.61
CA PHE A 343 -16.79 14.37 5.60
C PHE A 343 -17.36 14.51 4.17
N GLY A 344 -16.51 14.50 3.16
CA GLY A 344 -16.84 14.62 1.74
C GLY A 344 -15.56 14.77 0.92
N ASP A 345 -15.67 14.80 -0.40
CA ASP A 345 -14.51 14.85 -1.31
C ASP A 345 -13.58 16.03 -0.97
N ASP A 346 -14.17 17.21 -0.73
CA ASP A 346 -13.47 18.44 -0.35
C ASP A 346 -13.92 19.00 1.02
N LEU A 347 -14.65 18.20 1.81
CA LEU A 347 -15.19 18.63 3.10
C LEU A 347 -14.43 17.98 4.26
N PHE A 348 -13.76 18.80 5.06
CA PHE A 348 -12.99 18.36 6.23
C PHE A 348 -13.38 19.11 7.49
N LYS A 349 -13.28 18.44 8.65
CA LYS A 349 -13.47 19.03 9.97
C LYS A 349 -12.25 18.75 10.84
N GLN A 350 -11.74 19.79 11.49
CA GLN A 350 -10.57 19.72 12.37
C GLN A 350 -10.94 19.17 13.76
N TYR A 351 -10.12 18.25 14.25
CA TYR A 351 -10.10 17.68 15.59
C TYR A 351 -8.68 17.73 16.16
N GLU A 352 -8.50 17.29 17.40
CA GLU A 352 -7.16 17.10 17.96
C GLU A 352 -6.46 15.88 17.32
N PRO A 353 -5.20 16.02 16.89
CA PRO A 353 -4.39 14.90 16.40
C PRO A 353 -4.29 13.74 17.38
N SER A 354 -4.11 12.52 16.87
CA SER A 354 -4.03 11.31 17.68
C SER A 354 -2.71 11.22 18.44
N THR A 355 -2.78 11.04 19.76
CA THR A 355 -1.60 10.78 20.62
C THR A 355 -1.26 9.30 20.72
N SER A 356 -1.88 8.44 19.89
CA SER A 356 -1.56 7.02 19.86
C SER A 356 -0.20 6.80 19.21
N ASN A 357 0.55 5.81 19.70
CA ASN A 357 1.84 5.43 19.14
C ASN A 357 1.63 4.85 17.73
N VAL A 358 2.54 5.14 16.83
CA VAL A 358 2.48 4.58 15.46
C VAL A 358 2.92 3.12 15.46
N ALA A 359 3.89 2.77 16.30
CA ALA A 359 4.45 1.42 16.42
C ALA A 359 4.82 1.08 17.88
N GLY A 360 4.87 -0.22 18.17
CA GLY A 360 5.17 -0.79 19.48
C GLY A 360 4.01 -0.79 20.47
N ASP A 361 4.30 -1.22 21.70
CA ASP A 361 3.31 -1.35 22.78
C ASP A 361 2.55 -0.02 23.03
N SER A 362 1.29 -0.12 23.44
CA SER A 362 0.46 1.05 23.75
C SER A 362 0.95 1.85 24.98
N ASP A 363 1.62 1.18 25.93
CA ASP A 363 2.10 1.76 27.18
C ASP A 363 3.62 1.93 27.19
N GLY A 364 4.11 3.15 27.47
CA GLY A 364 5.53 3.41 27.67
C GLY A 364 6.41 3.39 26.40
N SER A 365 5.79 3.45 25.21
CA SER A 365 6.54 3.51 23.95
C SER A 365 7.40 4.77 23.85
N THR A 366 8.58 4.59 23.28
CA THR A 366 9.51 5.66 22.90
C THR A 366 9.40 6.06 21.44
N GLY A 367 8.52 5.41 20.67
CA GLY A 367 8.26 5.69 19.27
C GLY A 367 7.33 6.89 19.06
N PRO A 368 7.31 7.46 17.85
CA PRO A 368 6.50 8.64 17.54
C PRO A 368 5.01 8.35 17.68
N THR A 369 4.26 9.34 18.15
CA THR A 369 2.81 9.37 18.03
C THR A 369 2.39 9.90 16.66
N TYR A 370 1.16 9.63 16.22
CA TYR A 370 0.65 10.23 14.98
C TYR A 370 0.72 11.77 15.03
N ALA A 371 0.34 12.39 16.16
CA ALA A 371 0.44 13.83 16.35
C ALA A 371 1.88 14.36 16.19
N ALA A 372 2.88 13.61 16.63
CA ALA A 372 4.28 14.01 16.53
C ALA A 372 4.78 14.04 15.07
N LEU A 373 4.25 13.18 14.20
CA LEU A 373 4.63 13.12 12.79
C LEU A 373 4.24 14.36 11.98
N GLN A 374 3.40 15.25 12.50
CA GLN A 374 3.15 16.56 11.86
C GLN A 374 4.43 17.34 11.57
N LYS A 375 5.48 17.13 12.38
CA LYS A 375 6.77 17.82 12.22
C LYS A 375 7.54 17.42 10.96
N VAL A 376 7.22 16.26 10.38
CA VAL A 376 7.97 15.66 9.26
C VAL A 376 7.15 15.49 7.98
N LEU A 377 5.90 15.99 7.96
CA LEU A 377 5.02 15.90 6.78
C LEU A 377 5.54 16.73 5.58
N ASP A 378 6.28 17.81 5.84
CA ASP A 378 6.80 18.72 4.81
C ASP A 378 8.27 18.42 4.44
N GLU A 379 8.84 17.32 4.94
CA GLU A 379 10.22 16.92 4.63
C GLU A 379 10.29 16.33 3.21
N PRO A 380 11.19 16.84 2.35
CA PRO A 380 11.25 16.41 0.96
C PRO A 380 11.86 15.01 0.82
N ALA A 381 11.55 14.36 -0.30
CA ALA A 381 12.12 13.08 -0.69
C ALA A 381 13.64 13.08 -0.68
N GLN A 382 14.22 12.03 -0.10
CA GLN A 382 15.62 11.68 -0.34
C GLN A 382 15.78 10.94 -1.67
N ASP A 383 16.93 11.09 -2.32
CA ASP A 383 17.22 10.44 -3.60
C ASP A 383 17.21 8.90 -3.45
N VAL A 384 16.73 8.20 -4.49
CA VAL A 384 16.80 6.72 -4.56
C VAL A 384 18.23 6.23 -4.34
N GLY A 385 18.39 5.20 -3.51
CA GLY A 385 19.67 4.64 -3.09
C GLY A 385 20.32 5.34 -1.90
N THR A 386 19.72 6.41 -1.36
CA THR A 386 20.18 7.04 -0.11
C THR A 386 19.99 6.08 1.06
N LEU A 387 21.02 5.90 1.87
CA LEU A 387 20.99 5.06 3.07
C LEU A 387 20.15 5.73 4.17
N LEU A 388 19.19 4.99 4.72
CA LEU A 388 18.27 5.49 5.72
C LEU A 388 18.89 5.34 7.11
N THR A 389 19.42 6.43 7.66
CA THR A 389 20.09 6.45 8.98
C THR A 389 19.41 7.32 10.04
N GLN A 390 18.33 7.98 9.67
CA GLN A 390 17.62 8.91 10.55
C GLN A 390 16.73 8.17 11.53
N GLU A 391 16.76 8.61 12.78
CA GLU A 391 15.87 8.17 13.85
C GLU A 391 14.86 9.25 14.19
N ILE A 392 13.64 8.84 14.56
CA ILE A 392 12.59 9.71 15.06
C ILE A 392 12.15 9.29 16.46
N ASP A 393 12.08 10.26 17.37
CA ASP A 393 11.65 10.05 18.75
C ASP A 393 10.13 10.25 18.94
N GLN A 394 9.63 9.94 20.14
CA GLN A 394 8.22 10.11 20.54
C GLN A 394 7.65 11.51 20.28
N ASP A 395 8.49 12.54 20.28
CA ASP A 395 8.12 13.94 20.12
C ASP A 395 8.25 14.38 18.65
N GLY A 396 8.66 13.49 17.75
CA GLY A 396 8.82 13.75 16.32
C GLY A 396 10.10 14.51 15.99
N ASN A 397 11.10 14.47 16.87
CA ASN A 397 12.41 15.05 16.57
C ASN A 397 13.26 14.02 15.82
N VAL A 398 13.86 14.46 14.72
CA VAL A 398 14.71 13.62 13.88
C VAL A 398 16.19 13.82 14.24
N THR A 399 16.91 12.71 14.38
CA THR A 399 18.37 12.70 14.62
C THR A 399 19.07 11.71 13.72
N GLU A 400 20.30 12.02 13.30
CA GLU A 400 21.12 11.07 12.55
C GLU A 400 21.76 10.02 13.46
N ASN A 401 21.62 8.75 13.08
CA ASN A 401 22.29 7.64 13.74
C ASN A 401 22.97 6.72 12.72
N ALA A 402 24.26 6.96 12.49
CA ALA A 402 25.04 6.20 11.52
C ALA A 402 25.08 4.68 11.77
N ALA A 403 24.83 4.21 13.01
CA ALA A 403 24.76 2.77 13.30
C ALA A 403 23.56 2.09 12.60
N ARG A 404 22.51 2.85 12.27
CA ARG A 404 21.40 2.34 11.45
C ARG A 404 21.80 1.95 10.04
N GLY A 405 22.92 2.50 9.57
CA GLY A 405 23.49 2.13 8.28
C GLY A 405 23.93 0.66 8.20
N ASP A 406 24.14 -0.01 9.33
CA ASP A 406 24.49 -1.43 9.39
C ASP A 406 23.35 -2.34 8.88
N TYR A 407 22.12 -1.83 8.81
CA TYR A 407 20.97 -2.55 8.22
C TYR A 407 20.89 -2.39 6.69
N GLU A 408 21.72 -1.53 6.08
CA GLU A 408 21.82 -1.34 4.62
C GLU A 408 20.50 -0.97 3.91
N ILE A 409 19.51 -0.45 4.64
CA ILE A 409 18.21 -0.04 4.09
C ILE A 409 18.33 1.31 3.38
N THR A 410 17.84 1.38 2.14
CA THR A 410 17.88 2.58 1.30
C THR A 410 16.50 3.06 0.87
N VAL A 411 16.42 4.26 0.30
CA VAL A 411 15.23 4.71 -0.45
C VAL A 411 15.12 3.90 -1.74
N GLY A 412 14.00 3.18 -1.92
CA GLY A 412 13.75 2.35 -3.10
C GLY A 412 12.94 3.05 -4.19
N HIS A 413 12.11 4.02 -3.84
CA HIS A 413 11.25 4.74 -4.77
C HIS A 413 11.02 6.18 -4.31
N VAL A 414 10.71 7.09 -5.22
CA VAL A 414 10.27 8.46 -4.88
C VAL A 414 8.91 8.69 -5.53
N ASP A 415 7.89 8.94 -4.71
CA ASP A 415 6.59 9.33 -5.23
C ASP A 415 6.60 10.81 -5.63
N THR A 416 6.45 11.06 -6.92
CA THR A 416 6.51 12.44 -7.46
C THR A 416 5.26 13.27 -7.19
N VAL A 417 4.18 12.66 -6.68
CA VAL A 417 2.94 13.38 -6.34
C VAL A 417 3.05 14.02 -4.95
N THR A 418 3.52 13.25 -3.96
CA THR A 418 3.70 13.76 -2.59
C THR A 418 5.13 14.23 -2.29
N ASP A 419 6.08 14.01 -3.21
CA ASP A 419 7.50 14.33 -3.06
C ASP A 419 8.14 13.67 -1.83
N HIS A 420 7.82 12.38 -1.62
CA HIS A 420 8.38 11.55 -0.55
C HIS A 420 9.09 10.29 -1.07
N GLY A 421 10.18 9.92 -0.41
CA GLY A 421 10.93 8.68 -0.64
C GLY A 421 10.30 7.51 0.11
N ILE A 422 10.08 6.38 -0.58
CA ILE A 422 9.63 5.11 0.02
C ILE A 422 10.84 4.23 0.28
N ALA A 423 10.97 3.70 1.50
CA ALA A 423 12.05 2.76 1.80
C ALA A 423 11.95 1.51 0.93
N ALA A 424 13.09 0.98 0.47
CA ALA A 424 13.18 -0.21 -0.36
C ALA A 424 12.34 -1.40 0.14
N PRO A 425 12.42 -1.84 1.42
CA PRO A 425 11.61 -2.96 1.89
C PRO A 425 10.10 -2.69 1.80
N PHE A 426 9.66 -1.44 2.00
CA PHE A 426 8.25 -1.08 1.87
C PHE A 426 7.80 -1.05 0.42
N TRP A 427 8.65 -0.54 -0.48
CA TRP A 427 8.37 -0.52 -1.91
C TRP A 427 8.32 -1.92 -2.52
N GLU A 428 9.20 -2.82 -2.06
CA GLU A 428 9.19 -4.24 -2.43
C GLU A 428 7.91 -4.92 -1.93
N PHE A 429 7.54 -4.72 -0.65
CA PHE A 429 6.30 -5.25 -0.09
C PHE A 429 5.04 -4.77 -0.84
N MET A 430 4.96 -3.48 -1.16
CA MET A 430 3.83 -2.89 -1.90
C MET A 430 3.69 -3.42 -3.34
N GLN A 431 4.73 -4.05 -3.88
CA GLN A 431 4.73 -4.67 -5.22
C GLN A 431 4.80 -6.20 -5.15
N SER A 432 4.75 -6.77 -3.95
CA SER A 432 4.94 -8.20 -3.77
C SER A 432 3.77 -9.02 -4.34
N GLU A 433 4.10 -10.22 -4.76
CA GLU A 433 3.15 -11.25 -5.17
C GLU A 433 3.08 -12.34 -4.11
N GLY A 434 1.98 -13.08 -4.08
CA GLY A 434 1.83 -14.23 -3.22
C GLY A 434 0.48 -14.91 -3.42
N LEU A 435 0.23 -15.93 -2.61
CA LEU A 435 -1.04 -16.64 -2.63
C LEU A 435 -2.20 -15.71 -2.22
N VAL A 436 -3.15 -15.53 -3.15
CA VAL A 436 -4.41 -14.78 -2.99
C VAL A 436 -5.61 -15.68 -3.33
N SER A 437 -6.78 -15.32 -2.82
CA SER A 437 -8.05 -15.95 -3.18
C SER A 437 -8.78 -15.13 -4.23
N ASP A 438 -8.91 -15.65 -5.45
CA ASP A 438 -9.77 -15.07 -6.50
C ASP A 438 -11.00 -15.95 -6.71
N ASN A 439 -12.18 -15.42 -6.39
CA ASN A 439 -13.46 -16.15 -6.50
C ASN A 439 -13.48 -17.53 -5.81
N GLY A 440 -12.66 -17.72 -4.77
CA GLY A 440 -12.51 -18.96 -4.01
C GLY A 440 -11.42 -19.91 -4.54
N ASP A 441 -10.79 -19.59 -5.66
CA ASP A 441 -9.60 -20.28 -6.15
C ASP A 441 -8.33 -19.63 -5.56
N LEU A 442 -7.39 -20.45 -5.09
CA LEU A 442 -6.09 -19.97 -4.62
C LEU A 442 -5.12 -19.86 -5.80
N ILE A 443 -4.63 -18.64 -6.06
CA ILE A 443 -3.74 -18.32 -7.16
C ILE A 443 -2.56 -17.47 -6.69
N GLU A 444 -1.41 -17.59 -7.35
CA GLU A 444 -0.27 -16.70 -7.14
C GLU A 444 -0.49 -15.42 -7.96
N GLU A 445 -0.58 -14.27 -7.30
CA GLU A 445 -0.80 -12.98 -7.97
C GLU A 445 -0.28 -11.83 -7.10
N ALA A 446 -0.25 -10.60 -7.64
CA ALA A 446 0.04 -9.41 -6.86
C ALA A 446 -0.87 -9.29 -5.63
N LEU A 447 -0.26 -9.10 -4.46
CA LEU A 447 -1.00 -8.84 -3.21
C LEU A 447 -1.77 -7.51 -3.31
N PHE A 448 -1.23 -6.56 -4.08
CA PHE A 448 -1.86 -5.28 -4.39
C PHE A 448 -1.90 -5.06 -5.90
N GLU A 449 -3.10 -4.99 -6.49
CA GLU A 449 -3.26 -4.64 -7.91
C GLU A 449 -2.73 -3.23 -8.22
N ASN A 450 -2.74 -2.35 -7.22
CA ASN A 450 -2.08 -1.07 -7.25
C ASN A 450 -1.28 -0.89 -5.95
N PRO A 451 0.02 -0.55 -6.00
CA PRO A 451 0.87 -0.40 -4.81
C PRO A 451 0.31 0.54 -3.74
N PHE A 452 -0.47 1.56 -4.15
CA PHE A 452 -1.05 2.57 -3.27
C PHE A 452 -2.50 2.26 -2.85
N TYR A 453 -3.07 1.11 -3.24
CA TYR A 453 -4.45 0.76 -2.93
C TYR A 453 -4.70 0.68 -1.43
N ALA A 454 -3.92 -0.15 -0.72
CA ALA A 454 -4.08 -0.39 0.71
C ALA A 454 -3.44 0.70 1.57
N THR A 455 -2.25 1.19 1.19
CA THR A 455 -1.44 2.12 1.98
C THR A 455 -1.74 3.59 1.69
N GLY A 456 -2.17 3.92 0.46
CA GLY A 456 -2.15 5.30 -0.04
C GLY A 456 -0.73 5.78 -0.37
N ARG A 457 -0.59 7.06 -0.71
CA ARG A 457 0.70 7.66 -1.06
C ARG A 457 1.55 7.92 0.20
N PRO A 458 2.88 7.90 0.11
CA PRO A 458 3.74 8.23 1.25
C PRO A 458 3.53 9.70 1.68
N ILE A 459 3.50 9.94 2.98
CA ILE A 459 3.33 11.29 3.58
C ILE A 459 4.44 11.63 4.57
N THR A 460 5.37 10.70 4.81
CA THR A 460 6.61 10.91 5.55
C THR A 460 7.74 10.19 4.83
N GLU A 461 8.98 10.61 5.06
CA GLU A 461 10.14 9.73 4.82
C GLU A 461 10.10 8.52 5.79
N ALA A 462 10.97 7.54 5.54
CA ALA A 462 11.16 6.42 6.44
C ALA A 462 12.17 6.76 7.54
N TYR A 463 11.81 6.47 8.79
CA TYR A 463 12.63 6.75 9.97
C TYR A 463 12.78 5.51 10.83
N TRP A 464 13.97 5.32 11.39
CA TRP A 464 14.19 4.36 12.45
C TRP A 464 13.60 4.85 13.77
N THR A 465 13.16 3.91 14.58
CA THR A 465 12.79 4.17 15.96
C THR A 465 13.05 2.91 16.78
N THR A 466 13.24 3.06 18.08
CA THR A 466 13.30 1.92 19.00
C THR A 466 12.02 1.93 19.80
N VAL A 467 11.25 0.86 19.71
CA VAL A 467 9.94 0.71 20.36
C VAL A 467 9.90 -0.58 21.16
N PRO A 468 9.20 -0.62 22.30
CA PRO A 468 8.93 -1.87 22.98
C PRO A 468 8.03 -2.75 22.10
N VAL A 469 8.39 -4.02 22.00
CA VAL A 469 7.58 -5.09 21.42
C VAL A 469 7.57 -6.24 22.43
N ALA A 470 6.42 -6.47 23.05
CA ALA A 470 6.24 -7.42 24.15
C ALA A 470 7.13 -7.06 25.35
N GLY A 471 7.23 -5.75 25.63
CA GLY A 471 8.08 -5.18 26.67
C GLY A 471 9.58 -5.17 26.36
N GLU A 472 10.03 -5.75 25.25
CA GLU A 472 11.44 -5.76 24.86
C GLU A 472 11.73 -4.70 23.78
N PRO A 473 12.79 -3.88 23.92
CA PRO A 473 13.10 -2.86 22.93
C PRO A 473 13.54 -3.51 21.61
N ARG A 474 12.85 -3.15 20.53
CA ARG A 474 13.20 -3.53 19.16
C ARG A 474 13.41 -2.30 18.30
N ASP A 475 14.40 -2.40 17.42
CA ASP A 475 14.61 -1.41 16.38
C ASP A 475 13.63 -1.68 15.25
N VAL A 476 12.96 -0.64 14.79
CA VAL A 476 11.94 -0.72 13.75
C VAL A 476 12.16 0.45 12.79
N LEU A 477 12.25 0.17 11.50
CA LEU A 477 12.09 1.21 10.48
C LEU A 477 10.60 1.40 10.28
N MET A 478 10.12 2.63 10.27
CA MET A 478 8.71 2.93 10.03
C MET A 478 8.53 4.00 8.97
N GLN A 479 7.45 3.91 8.21
CA GLN A 479 7.03 4.93 7.26
C GLN A 479 5.52 5.04 7.24
N CYS A 480 5.01 6.27 7.22
CA CYS A 480 3.58 6.54 7.13
C CYS A 480 3.16 7.01 5.74
N PHE A 481 2.02 6.47 5.32
CA PHE A 481 1.31 6.74 4.09
C PHE A 481 -0.08 7.31 4.44
N GLU A 482 -0.81 7.83 3.47
CA GLU A 482 -2.13 8.45 3.69
C GLU A 482 -3.09 7.57 4.51
N ARG A 483 -3.06 6.25 4.29
CA ARG A 483 -4.01 5.29 4.85
C ARG A 483 -3.41 4.37 5.91
N ARG A 484 -2.09 4.14 5.88
CA ARG A 484 -1.40 3.17 6.75
C ARG A 484 0.02 3.59 7.10
N CYS A 485 0.54 3.07 8.20
CA CYS A 485 1.98 3.08 8.45
C CYS A 485 2.50 1.65 8.35
N LEU A 486 3.62 1.50 7.65
CA LEU A 486 4.35 0.24 7.53
C LEU A 486 5.55 0.25 8.48
N THR A 487 5.86 -0.91 9.01
CA THR A 487 7.02 -1.17 9.87
C THR A 487 7.86 -2.28 9.28
N TRP A 488 9.18 -2.12 9.32
CA TRP A 488 10.13 -3.17 8.99
C TRP A 488 10.96 -3.49 10.24
N THR A 489 10.96 -4.76 10.64
CA THR A 489 11.60 -5.21 11.88
C THR A 489 12.71 -6.21 11.55
N PRO A 490 13.98 -5.86 11.79
CA PRO A 490 15.09 -6.77 11.56
C PRO A 490 14.97 -8.03 12.41
N GLY A 491 15.19 -9.18 11.79
CA GLY A 491 15.16 -10.48 12.46
C GLY A 491 13.79 -11.15 12.54
N ASN A 492 12.72 -10.50 12.09
CA ASN A 492 11.45 -11.17 11.83
C ASN A 492 11.58 -12.12 10.63
N ASP A 493 10.74 -13.16 10.60
CA ASP A 493 10.65 -14.08 9.46
C ASP A 493 10.21 -13.34 8.19
N SER A 494 10.57 -13.87 7.01
CA SER A 494 10.35 -13.17 5.73
C SER A 494 8.90 -12.77 5.47
N GLY A 495 7.93 -13.56 5.94
CA GLY A 495 6.50 -13.24 5.85
C GLY A 495 6.02 -12.13 6.79
N PHE A 496 6.82 -11.76 7.79
CA PHE A 496 6.50 -10.82 8.87
C PHE A 496 7.54 -9.71 9.02
N VAL A 497 8.46 -9.59 8.05
CA VAL A 497 9.53 -8.59 8.12
C VAL A 497 9.01 -7.19 7.83
N VAL A 498 7.99 -7.06 6.97
CA VAL A 498 7.20 -5.85 6.77
C VAL A 498 5.78 -6.10 7.25
N GLU A 499 5.25 -5.19 8.06
CA GLU A 499 3.91 -5.29 8.62
C GLU A 499 3.21 -3.93 8.58
N ALA A 500 1.88 -3.95 8.55
CA ALA A 500 1.09 -2.74 8.75
C ALA A 500 0.69 -2.63 10.23
N GLY A 501 0.84 -1.44 10.81
CA GLY A 501 0.37 -1.19 12.18
C GLY A 501 -1.15 -1.35 12.30
N ASN A 502 -1.64 -1.54 13.53
CA ASN A 502 -3.06 -1.68 13.87
C ASN A 502 -3.84 -0.34 13.78
N VAL A 503 -3.66 0.37 12.66
CA VAL A 503 -4.18 1.71 12.38
C VAL A 503 -5.71 1.76 12.39
N GLY A 504 -6.39 0.66 12.06
CA GLY A 504 -7.84 0.59 12.10
C GLY A 504 -8.36 0.65 13.54
N GLN A 505 -7.73 -0.09 14.47
CA GLN A 505 -8.04 0.00 15.90
C GLN A 505 -7.71 1.38 16.48
N HIS A 506 -6.54 1.92 16.13
CA HIS A 506 -6.10 3.25 16.56
C HIS A 506 -7.10 4.32 16.13
N TYR A 507 -7.51 4.31 14.86
CA TYR A 507 -8.44 5.28 14.32
C TYR A 507 -9.84 5.11 14.89
N PHE A 508 -10.34 3.88 15.05
CA PHE A 508 -11.64 3.63 15.67
C PHE A 508 -11.70 4.25 17.07
N THR A 509 -10.66 4.01 17.88
CA THR A 509 -10.53 4.57 19.22
C THR A 509 -10.44 6.10 19.17
N TRP A 510 -9.57 6.65 18.32
CA TRP A 510 -9.44 8.10 18.14
C TRP A 510 -10.76 8.76 17.75
N ARG A 511 -11.47 8.20 16.77
CA ARG A 511 -12.72 8.75 16.23
C ARG A 511 -13.89 8.62 17.21
N TYR A 512 -14.14 7.43 17.75
CA TYR A 512 -15.39 7.15 18.48
C TYR A 512 -15.26 7.30 19.99
N VAL A 513 -14.05 7.12 20.55
CA VAL A 513 -13.82 7.17 22.00
C VAL A 513 -13.23 8.51 22.41
N GLN A 514 -12.20 8.98 21.69
CA GLN A 514 -11.46 10.19 22.06
C GLN A 514 -12.09 11.47 21.47
N GLN A 515 -12.63 11.39 20.25
CA GLN A 515 -13.16 12.53 19.49
C GLN A 515 -14.62 12.32 19.02
N PRO A 516 -15.56 11.94 19.91
CA PRO A 516 -16.95 11.70 19.50
C PRO A 516 -17.60 12.97 18.95
N ASP A 517 -18.49 12.79 17.96
CA ASP A 517 -19.17 13.88 17.27
C ASP A 517 -20.17 14.71 18.09
#